data_AF-A0A3S1B8P8-F1
#
_entry.id   AF-A0A3S1B8P8-F1
#
_cell.length_a   1.000
_cell.length_b   1.000
_cell.length_c   1.000
_cell.angle_alpha   90.00
_cell.angle_beta   90.00
_cell.angle_gamma   90.00
#
_symmetry.space_group_name_H-M   'P 1'
#
loop_
_entity.id
_entity.type
_entity.pdbx_description
1 polymer ?
#
loop_
_entity_poly.entity_id
_entity_poly.type
_entity_poly.pdbx_seq_one_letter_code
_entity_poly.pdbx_strand_id
1 'polypeptide(L)'
;MPVATGCRCPFHAIKFTTYTMNTVDSAGLTASSSGPLLEIAVRSQCSPTGRGRRENQDNYLVIDGQGQAVFLWREQETRLQLLNWPLGHQRVAVLDGMGGHSHGREAAEQTVEGLLDLPAADHLDGLSAGLNALHQRLHQQFLMAGWESGCTLILLEIPSAGPAMLFHVGDSRAYVIDAGQAQCLTVDHVPATHLAMLGLLDGAQWLQQVHGQANSQISQAFVLGSTLGAPSLYADAIDAELYELHEGNLPLFLHGLGDRRLLELEPTRTYLLASDGLWHLPHPQQFIERWPELLAQPRCSLEELLDRLFADLTEAILHQHSLPDDNTTVILLRRPTQVAGYP
;
A
#
# COMPACT_ATOMS: atom_id res chain seq x y z
N MET A 1 -40.07 -2.40 38.77
CA MET A 1 -38.86 -3.14 39.16
C MET A 1 -38.73 -4.37 38.27
N PRO A 2 -37.54 -4.74 37.76
CA PRO A 2 -36.38 -3.94 37.35
C PRO A 2 -36.17 -4.03 35.80
N VAL A 3 -35.81 -2.96 35.10
CA VAL A 3 -34.43 -2.56 34.71
C VAL A 3 -33.58 -3.73 34.18
N ALA A 4 -33.47 -3.85 32.85
CA ALA A 4 -32.42 -4.60 32.18
C ALA A 4 -31.44 -3.61 31.54
N THR A 5 -30.41 -3.31 32.30
CA THR A 5 -29.18 -2.62 31.91
C THR A 5 -28.36 -3.45 30.91
N GLY A 6 -27.85 -2.77 29.88
CA GLY A 6 -26.48 -2.99 29.37
C GLY A 6 -26.23 -4.23 28.53
N CYS A 7 -26.26 -4.06 27.21
CA CYS A 7 -25.34 -4.78 26.32
C CYS A 7 -24.35 -3.76 25.75
N ARG A 8 -23.24 -3.56 26.47
CA ARG A 8 -22.04 -2.94 25.89
C ARG A 8 -21.42 -4.01 24.99
N CYS A 9 -21.43 -3.79 23.68
CA CYS A 9 -20.59 -4.56 22.78
C CYS A 9 -19.12 -4.32 23.17
N PRO A 10 -18.33 -5.36 23.42
CA PRO A 10 -16.90 -5.19 23.59
C PRO A 10 -16.29 -4.93 22.21
N PHE A 11 -15.87 -3.68 21.97
CA PHE A 11 -14.89 -3.37 20.93
C PHE A 11 -13.68 -4.27 21.16
N HIS A 12 -13.50 -5.30 20.33
CA HIS A 12 -12.24 -6.00 20.25
C HIS A 12 -11.28 -5.12 19.45
N ALA A 13 -10.64 -4.20 20.15
CA ALA A 13 -9.37 -3.64 19.68
C ALA A 13 -8.36 -4.79 19.70
N ILE A 14 -8.02 -5.30 18.51
CA ILE A 14 -6.93 -6.25 18.32
C ILE A 14 -5.64 -5.51 18.71
N LYS A 15 -4.92 -6.06 19.69
CA LYS A 15 -3.64 -5.51 20.16
C LYS A 15 -2.56 -5.76 19.11
N PHE A 16 -1.91 -4.70 18.65
CA PHE A 16 -0.75 -4.72 17.75
C PHE A 16 0.53 -5.10 18.51
N THR A 17 1.45 -5.77 17.81
CA THR A 17 2.82 -6.06 18.25
C THR A 17 3.77 -5.02 17.66
N THR A 18 4.49 -4.30 18.51
CA THR A 18 5.65 -3.48 18.12
C THR A 18 6.90 -4.35 18.04
N TYR A 19 7.74 -4.14 17.03
CA TYR A 19 9.12 -4.63 17.03
C TYR A 19 10.05 -3.51 17.46
N THR A 20 10.71 -3.69 18.61
CA THR A 20 11.89 -2.92 19.00
C THR A 20 12.89 -3.92 19.58
N MET A 21 13.77 -4.47 18.74
CA MET A 21 14.84 -5.36 19.19
C MET A 21 16.03 -4.51 19.65
N ASN A 22 16.15 -4.29 20.96
CA ASN A 22 17.42 -3.88 21.56
C ASN A 22 18.35 -5.09 21.62
N THR A 23 19.49 -5.01 20.94
CA THR A 23 20.60 -5.96 21.06
C THR A 23 21.15 -5.97 22.48
N VAL A 24 21.06 -7.10 23.18
CA VAL A 24 21.96 -7.40 24.30
C VAL A 24 22.76 -8.63 23.92
N ASP A 25 23.94 -8.41 23.35
CA ASP A 25 24.92 -9.45 23.10
C ASP A 25 25.53 -9.90 24.43
N SER A 26 25.41 -11.19 24.75
CA SER A 26 26.25 -11.86 25.74
C SER A 26 26.98 -13.06 25.13
N ALA A 27 27.68 -12.85 24.02
CA ALA A 27 28.83 -13.66 23.62
C ALA A 27 29.59 -12.93 22.50
N GLY A 28 30.87 -12.65 22.70
CA GLY A 28 31.68 -11.90 21.75
C GLY A 28 31.80 -12.60 20.41
N LEU A 29 31.21 -11.99 19.37
CA LEU A 29 31.56 -12.09 17.96
C LEU A 29 30.94 -10.85 17.27
N THR A 30 31.78 -9.84 17.03
CA THR A 30 31.39 -8.60 16.35
C THR A 30 31.09 -8.87 14.89
N ALA A 31 29.82 -9.12 14.56
CA ALA A 31 29.30 -8.95 13.20
C ALA A 31 28.56 -7.61 13.17
N SER A 32 29.21 -6.56 12.68
CA SER A 32 28.55 -5.27 12.42
C SER A 32 27.64 -5.40 11.20
N SER A 33 26.43 -5.95 11.38
CA SER A 33 25.39 -5.97 10.35
C SER A 33 24.42 -4.81 10.59
N SER A 34 24.86 -3.58 10.35
CA SER A 34 24.01 -2.38 10.49
C SER A 34 23.55 -1.88 9.13
N GLY A 35 22.67 -2.63 8.47
CA GLY A 35 21.74 -2.02 7.52
C GLY A 35 20.79 -1.09 8.31
N PRO A 36 20.35 0.04 7.76
CA PRO A 36 19.44 0.92 8.49
C PRO A 36 18.12 0.19 8.72
N LEU A 37 17.81 -0.11 9.98
CA LEU A 37 16.55 -0.75 10.37
C LEU A 37 15.40 0.23 10.06
N LEU A 38 14.58 -0.03 9.04
CA LEU A 38 13.39 0.76 8.78
C LEU A 38 12.34 0.46 9.87
N GLU A 39 11.77 1.51 10.46
CA GLU A 39 10.56 1.36 11.28
C GLU A 39 9.39 1.11 10.34
N ILE A 40 8.58 0.09 10.64
CA ILE A 40 7.43 -0.31 9.84
C ILE A 40 6.28 -0.56 10.80
N ALA A 41 5.13 0.07 10.55
CA ALA A 41 3.88 -0.26 11.23
C ALA A 41 2.77 -0.40 10.21
N VAL A 42 1.84 -1.31 10.45
CA VAL A 42 0.72 -1.61 9.56
C VAL A 42 -0.59 -1.67 10.31
N ARG A 43 -1.67 -1.23 9.65
CA ARG A 43 -3.03 -1.42 10.11
C ARG A 43 -3.92 -1.74 8.92
N SER A 44 -4.70 -2.81 9.03
CA SER A 44 -5.75 -3.16 8.09
C SER A 44 -7.07 -3.31 8.83
N GLN A 45 -8.12 -2.66 8.34
CA GLN A 45 -9.46 -2.72 8.91
C GLN A 45 -10.47 -3.00 7.80
N CYS A 46 -11.33 -3.99 8.02
CA CYS A 46 -12.46 -4.28 7.14
C CYS A 46 -13.40 -3.06 6.99
N SER A 47 -13.58 -2.30 8.05
CA SER A 47 -14.34 -1.05 8.05
C SER A 47 -13.89 -0.19 9.22
N PRO A 48 -13.25 0.97 8.98
CA PRO A 48 -12.90 1.93 10.03
C PRO A 48 -14.04 2.27 10.99
N THR A 49 -15.27 2.42 10.49
CA THR A 49 -16.43 2.77 11.32
C THR A 49 -17.21 1.56 11.86
N GLY A 50 -16.92 0.36 11.37
CA GLY A 50 -17.72 -0.84 11.56
C GLY A 50 -19.08 -0.82 10.88
N ARG A 51 -19.33 0.12 9.95
CA ARG A 51 -20.58 0.27 9.19
C ARG A 51 -20.40 0.15 7.68
N GLY A 52 -19.26 -0.39 7.26
CA GLY A 52 -18.82 -0.53 5.90
C GLY A 52 -18.93 -1.96 5.35
N ARG A 53 -17.85 -2.41 4.70
CA ARG A 53 -17.69 -3.77 4.20
C ARG A 53 -17.85 -4.83 5.30
N ARG A 54 -18.13 -6.07 4.87
CA ARG A 54 -18.28 -7.25 5.74
C ARG A 54 -17.14 -8.25 5.63
N GLU A 55 -16.36 -8.14 4.55
CA GLU A 55 -15.16 -8.93 4.28
C GLU A 55 -14.03 -7.94 4.03
N ASN A 56 -12.85 -8.21 4.58
CA ASN A 56 -11.64 -7.48 4.24
C ASN A 56 -11.02 -8.06 2.97
N GLN A 57 -11.15 -7.34 1.86
CA GLN A 57 -10.55 -7.69 0.57
C GLN A 57 -9.17 -7.05 0.38
N ASP A 58 -8.80 -6.12 1.26
CA ASP A 58 -7.42 -5.66 1.35
C ASP A 58 -6.50 -6.73 1.93
N ASN A 59 -5.23 -6.64 1.56
CA ASN A 59 -4.15 -7.35 2.20
C ASN A 59 -2.90 -6.46 2.30
N TYR A 60 -1.94 -6.93 3.07
CA TYR A 60 -0.62 -6.36 3.13
C TYR A 60 0.41 -7.47 3.25
N LEU A 61 1.65 -7.15 2.93
CA LEU A 61 2.80 -7.99 3.23
C LEU A 61 3.88 -7.13 3.88
N VAL A 62 4.43 -7.59 4.99
CA VAL A 62 5.65 -7.05 5.58
C VAL A 62 6.60 -8.20 5.79
N ILE A 63 7.74 -8.20 5.11
CA ILE A 63 8.89 -9.06 5.39
C ILE A 63 9.99 -8.18 5.98
N ASP A 64 10.37 -8.46 7.22
CA ASP A 64 11.41 -7.71 7.91
C ASP A 64 12.84 -8.16 7.54
N GLY A 65 13.84 -7.47 8.10
CA GLY A 65 15.26 -7.75 7.87
C GLY A 65 15.74 -9.12 8.38
N GLN A 66 14.90 -9.86 9.09
CA GLN A 66 15.17 -11.20 9.60
C GLN A 66 14.36 -12.27 8.84
N GLY A 67 13.61 -11.88 7.81
CA GLY A 67 12.76 -12.79 7.04
C GLY A 67 11.45 -13.16 7.75
N GLN A 68 11.05 -12.43 8.79
CA GLN A 68 9.74 -12.61 9.39
C GLN A 68 8.69 -11.91 8.51
N ALA A 69 7.79 -12.71 7.94
CA ALA A 69 6.67 -12.25 7.12
C ALA A 69 5.40 -12.11 7.97
N VAL A 70 4.64 -11.03 7.76
CA VAL A 70 3.33 -10.77 8.34
C VAL A 70 2.38 -10.30 7.24
N PHE A 71 1.18 -10.89 7.18
CA PHE A 71 0.15 -10.64 6.16
C PHE A 71 -1.23 -11.11 6.66
N LEU A 72 -2.29 -10.91 5.88
CA LEU A 72 -3.61 -11.46 6.17
C LEU A 72 -3.86 -12.77 5.40
N TRP A 73 -4.36 -13.78 6.09
CA TRP A 73 -4.92 -14.99 5.50
C TRP A 73 -6.30 -15.23 6.08
N ARG A 74 -7.32 -15.29 5.23
CA ARG A 74 -8.74 -15.34 5.63
C ARG A 74 -9.06 -14.24 6.65
N GLU A 75 -8.62 -13.02 6.32
CA GLU A 75 -8.79 -11.80 7.14
C GLU A 75 -8.05 -11.81 8.50
N GLN A 76 -7.27 -12.85 8.80
CA GLN A 76 -6.53 -12.98 10.06
C GLN A 76 -5.04 -12.75 9.84
N GLU A 77 -4.43 -11.96 10.72
CA GLU A 77 -2.97 -11.78 10.73
C GLU A 77 -2.28 -13.14 10.88
N THR A 78 -1.44 -13.45 9.92
CA THR A 78 -0.67 -14.67 9.81
C THR A 78 0.80 -14.32 9.74
N ARG A 79 1.64 -15.17 10.36
CA ARG A 79 3.09 -14.98 10.42
C ARG A 79 3.82 -16.20 9.92
N LEU A 80 4.89 -15.97 9.17
CA LEU A 80 5.74 -17.01 8.61
C LEU A 80 7.22 -16.60 8.70
N GLN A 81 8.11 -17.56 8.90
CA GLN A 81 9.56 -17.34 8.84
C GLN A 81 10.10 -17.82 7.50
N LEU A 82 10.68 -16.90 6.73
CA LEU A 82 11.37 -17.22 5.49
C LEU A 82 12.82 -17.61 5.80
N LEU A 83 13.21 -18.83 5.44
CA LEU A 83 14.51 -19.40 5.82
C LEU A 83 15.69 -18.85 5.01
N ASN A 84 15.44 -18.41 3.78
CA ASN A 84 16.47 -17.96 2.83
C ASN A 84 16.34 -16.48 2.49
N TRP A 85 15.68 -15.69 3.35
CA TRP A 85 15.56 -14.25 3.14
C TRP A 85 16.89 -13.55 3.47
N PRO A 86 17.43 -12.68 2.60
CA PRO A 86 18.70 -12.01 2.88
C PRO A 86 18.62 -11.10 4.11
N LEU A 87 19.62 -11.18 4.99
CA LEU A 87 19.68 -10.36 6.20
C LEU A 87 19.67 -8.86 5.86
N GLY A 88 18.82 -8.11 6.57
CA GLY A 88 18.65 -6.67 6.38
C GLY A 88 17.84 -6.27 5.15
N HIS A 89 17.41 -7.23 4.31
CA HIS A 89 16.50 -6.97 3.20
C HIS A 89 15.06 -6.90 3.73
N GLN A 90 14.25 -5.95 3.25
CA GLN A 90 12.84 -5.84 3.62
C GLN A 90 11.96 -5.77 2.38
N ARG A 91 10.73 -6.28 2.48
CA ARG A 91 9.70 -6.14 1.45
C ARG A 91 8.42 -5.69 2.11
N VAL A 92 7.79 -4.65 1.58
CA VAL A 92 6.46 -4.22 2.03
C VAL A 92 5.52 -4.08 0.85
N ALA A 93 4.26 -4.48 1.02
CA ALA A 93 3.25 -4.32 0.00
C ALA A 93 1.87 -4.03 0.58
N VAL A 94 1.09 -3.23 -0.14
CA VAL A 94 -0.35 -3.03 0.08
C VAL A 94 -1.08 -3.52 -1.16
N LEU A 95 -2.16 -4.26 -0.93
CA LEU A 95 -3.01 -4.82 -1.96
C LEU A 95 -4.46 -4.53 -1.61
N ASP A 96 -5.23 -4.09 -2.58
CA ASP A 96 -6.68 -3.85 -2.46
C ASP A 96 -7.38 -4.76 -3.47
N GLY A 97 -8.07 -5.78 -2.94
CA GLY A 97 -8.72 -6.81 -3.73
C GLY A 97 -10.04 -6.34 -4.31
N MET A 98 -10.19 -6.48 -5.63
CA MET A 98 -11.37 -6.02 -6.37
C MET A 98 -11.97 -7.11 -7.24
N GLY A 99 -13.28 -7.03 -7.45
CA GLY A 99 -14.05 -7.96 -8.29
C GLY A 99 -15.51 -7.85 -7.90
N GLY A 100 -16.31 -7.19 -8.75
CA GLY A 100 -17.62 -6.65 -8.38
C GLY A 100 -18.64 -7.61 -7.77
N HIS A 101 -18.42 -8.93 -7.80
CA HIS A 101 -19.32 -9.94 -7.20
C HIS A 101 -18.65 -11.16 -6.52
N SER A 102 -17.31 -11.30 -6.46
CA SER A 102 -16.55 -12.27 -5.61
C SER A 102 -15.07 -12.34 -6.00
N HIS A 103 -14.22 -12.89 -5.11
CA HIS A 103 -12.80 -13.23 -5.32
C HIS A 103 -11.78 -12.08 -5.25
N GLY A 104 -12.14 -10.91 -4.72
CA GLY A 104 -11.19 -9.83 -4.44
C GLY A 104 -10.19 -10.21 -3.35
N ARG A 105 -10.68 -10.75 -2.22
CA ARG A 105 -9.82 -11.27 -1.14
C ARG A 105 -8.90 -12.38 -1.66
N GLU A 106 -9.43 -13.31 -2.44
CA GLU A 106 -8.66 -14.40 -3.04
C GLU A 106 -7.56 -13.87 -3.98
N ALA A 107 -7.82 -12.83 -4.78
CA ALA A 107 -6.80 -12.19 -5.62
C ALA A 107 -5.67 -11.60 -4.79
N ALA A 108 -6.01 -10.86 -3.72
CA ALA A 108 -5.02 -10.27 -2.83
C ALA A 108 -4.22 -11.35 -2.06
N GLU A 109 -4.88 -12.39 -1.54
CA GLU A 109 -4.24 -13.52 -0.86
C GLU A 109 -3.30 -14.32 -1.78
N GLN A 110 -3.74 -14.66 -2.99
CA GLN A 110 -2.91 -15.39 -3.98
C GLN A 110 -1.73 -14.54 -4.46
N THR A 111 -1.91 -13.22 -4.54
CA THR A 111 -0.81 -12.31 -4.83
C THR A 111 0.20 -12.31 -3.67
N VAL A 112 -0.24 -12.21 -2.42
CA VAL A 112 0.66 -12.32 -1.24
C VAL A 112 1.40 -13.66 -1.22
N GLU A 113 0.73 -14.79 -1.46
CA GLU A 113 1.38 -16.11 -1.58
C GLU A 113 2.48 -16.09 -2.65
N GLY A 114 2.18 -15.53 -3.83
CA GLY A 114 3.18 -15.37 -4.89
C GLY A 114 4.35 -14.45 -4.51
N LEU A 115 4.08 -13.37 -3.75
CA LEU A 115 5.12 -12.48 -3.24
C LEU A 115 6.00 -13.14 -2.17
N LEU A 116 5.49 -14.09 -1.40
CA LEU A 116 6.30 -14.86 -0.43
C LEU A 116 7.29 -15.80 -1.13
N ASP A 117 6.90 -16.33 -2.30
CA ASP A 117 7.75 -17.21 -3.12
C ASP A 117 8.75 -16.45 -4.01
N LEU A 118 8.52 -15.17 -4.26
CA LEU A 118 9.44 -14.35 -5.05
C LEU A 118 10.74 -14.11 -4.28
N PRO A 119 11.91 -14.40 -4.87
CA PRO A 119 13.18 -14.10 -4.25
C PRO A 119 13.32 -12.59 -4.00
N ALA A 120 14.13 -12.23 -3.01
CA ALA A 120 14.50 -10.85 -2.75
C ALA A 120 15.29 -10.29 -3.96
N ALA A 121 14.85 -9.18 -4.53
CA ALA A 121 15.46 -8.57 -5.71
C ALA A 121 16.44 -7.47 -5.32
N ASP A 122 17.63 -7.43 -5.93
CA ASP A 122 18.67 -6.42 -5.64
C ASP A 122 18.72 -5.27 -6.65
N HIS A 123 17.94 -5.35 -7.74
CA HIS A 123 17.82 -4.32 -8.77
C HIS A 123 16.43 -4.30 -9.41
N LEU A 124 16.06 -3.15 -9.96
CA LEU A 124 14.70 -2.85 -10.41
C LEU A 124 14.23 -3.75 -11.55
N ASP A 125 15.10 -4.09 -12.50
CA ASP A 125 14.74 -4.95 -13.63
C ASP A 125 14.39 -6.37 -13.17
N GLY A 126 15.15 -6.92 -12.21
CA GLY A 126 14.88 -8.22 -11.61
C GLY A 126 13.56 -8.25 -10.85
N LEU A 127 13.28 -7.21 -10.07
CA LEU A 127 11.99 -7.04 -9.39
C LEU A 127 10.83 -7.00 -10.39
N SER A 128 10.98 -6.16 -11.42
CA SER A 128 9.95 -5.95 -12.45
C SER A 128 9.68 -7.23 -13.23
N ALA A 129 10.72 -7.95 -13.64
CA ALA A 129 10.59 -9.23 -14.34
C ALA A 129 9.90 -10.29 -13.45
N GLY A 130 10.27 -10.38 -12.17
CA GLY A 130 9.66 -11.29 -11.22
C GLY A 130 8.16 -11.01 -11.01
N LEU A 131 7.80 -9.73 -10.85
CA LEU A 131 6.41 -9.33 -10.65
C LEU A 131 5.56 -9.48 -11.93
N ASN A 132 6.10 -9.21 -13.12
CA ASN A 132 5.41 -9.49 -14.37
C ASN A 132 5.16 -10.99 -14.57
N ALA A 133 6.16 -11.83 -14.25
CA ALA A 133 6.00 -13.28 -14.32
C ALA A 133 4.97 -13.80 -13.30
N LEU A 134 4.94 -13.21 -12.09
CA LEU A 134 3.91 -13.50 -11.09
C LEU A 134 2.52 -13.10 -11.60
N HIS A 135 2.37 -11.89 -12.13
CA HIS A 135 1.12 -11.39 -12.72
C HIS A 135 0.60 -12.34 -13.79
N GLN A 136 1.43 -12.67 -14.79
CA GLN A 136 1.05 -13.56 -15.90
C GLN A 136 0.60 -14.94 -15.39
N ARG A 137 1.33 -15.50 -14.41
CA ARG A 137 0.98 -16.79 -13.82
C ARG A 137 -0.38 -16.74 -13.11
N LEU A 138 -0.62 -15.74 -12.28
CA LEU A 138 -1.89 -15.58 -11.56
C LEU A 138 -3.04 -15.26 -12.52
N HIS A 139 -2.81 -14.40 -13.52
CA HIS A 139 -3.78 -14.08 -14.56
C HIS A 139 -4.28 -15.35 -15.26
N GLN A 140 -3.38 -16.22 -15.71
CA GLN A 140 -3.76 -17.48 -16.35
C GLN A 140 -4.52 -18.41 -15.40
N GLN A 141 -4.13 -18.47 -14.12
CA GLN A 141 -4.85 -19.27 -13.12
C GLN A 141 -6.28 -18.77 -12.90
N PHE A 142 -6.47 -17.45 -12.78
CA PHE A 142 -7.79 -16.84 -12.55
C PHE A 142 -8.66 -16.95 -13.80
N LEU A 143 -8.09 -16.74 -14.98
CA LEU A 143 -8.77 -16.96 -16.26
C LEU A 143 -9.26 -18.41 -16.40
N MET A 144 -8.42 -19.40 -16.08
CA MET A 144 -8.81 -20.81 -16.09
C MET A 144 -9.88 -21.16 -15.06
N ALA A 145 -9.90 -20.47 -13.92
CA ALA A 145 -10.94 -20.60 -12.89
C ALA A 145 -12.25 -19.86 -13.26
N GLY A 146 -12.24 -19.04 -14.31
CA GLY A 146 -13.38 -18.18 -14.69
C GLY A 146 -13.59 -17.02 -13.71
N TRP A 147 -12.53 -16.56 -13.05
CA TRP A 147 -12.57 -15.45 -12.11
C TRP A 147 -12.12 -14.16 -12.79
N GLU A 148 -13.01 -13.16 -12.77
CA GLU A 148 -12.74 -11.79 -13.24
C GLU A 148 -12.46 -10.90 -12.04
N SER A 149 -11.42 -11.22 -11.28
CA SER A 149 -10.97 -10.46 -10.13
C SER A 149 -9.47 -10.16 -10.21
N GLY A 150 -9.06 -9.15 -9.47
CA GLY A 150 -7.67 -8.74 -9.36
C GLY A 150 -7.45 -7.96 -8.07
N CYS A 151 -6.29 -7.36 -7.95
CA CYS A 151 -6.01 -6.43 -6.86
C CYS A 151 -5.12 -5.29 -7.33
N THR A 152 -5.13 -4.19 -6.59
CA THR A 152 -4.02 -3.23 -6.68
C THR A 152 -2.75 -3.87 -6.10
N LEU A 153 -1.61 -3.26 -6.37
CA LEU A 153 -0.34 -3.61 -5.74
C LEU A 153 0.54 -2.38 -5.66
N ILE A 154 0.87 -1.95 -4.45
CA ILE A 154 2.07 -1.15 -4.20
C ILE A 154 3.07 -2.06 -3.51
N LEU A 155 4.28 -2.16 -4.05
CA LEU A 155 5.37 -2.89 -3.42
C LEU A 155 6.61 -2.01 -3.33
N LEU A 156 7.23 -1.99 -2.15
CA LEU A 156 8.60 -1.53 -1.97
C LEU A 156 9.48 -2.72 -1.61
N GLU A 157 10.46 -2.96 -2.47
CA GLU A 157 11.59 -3.85 -2.20
C GLU A 157 12.74 -3.00 -1.66
N ILE A 158 13.27 -3.33 -0.49
CA ILE A 158 14.23 -2.51 0.23
C ILE A 158 15.46 -3.38 0.51
N PRO A 159 16.48 -3.34 -0.35
CA PRO A 159 17.74 -4.02 -0.11
C PRO A 159 18.42 -3.53 1.16
N SER A 160 19.30 -4.36 1.74
CA SER A 160 20.10 -3.99 2.91
C SER A 160 21.01 -2.77 2.68
N ALA A 161 21.32 -2.49 1.40
CA ALA A 161 22.07 -1.32 0.96
C ALA A 161 21.57 -0.87 -0.43
N GLY A 162 21.45 0.44 -0.62
CA GLY A 162 20.93 1.04 -1.85
C GLY A 162 19.52 1.62 -1.68
N PRO A 163 18.96 2.18 -2.75
CA PRO A 163 17.60 2.72 -2.74
C PRO A 163 16.56 1.61 -2.65
N ALA A 164 15.37 1.97 -2.15
CA ALA A 164 14.20 1.11 -2.30
C ALA A 164 13.76 1.07 -3.77
N MET A 165 13.05 0.02 -4.16
CA MET A 165 12.49 -0.15 -5.50
C MET A 165 10.98 -0.21 -5.40
N LEU A 166 10.31 0.71 -6.08
CA LEU A 166 8.85 0.77 -6.17
C LEU A 166 8.38 -0.04 -7.38
N PHE A 167 7.29 -0.78 -7.18
CA PHE A 167 6.45 -1.32 -8.23
C PHE A 167 4.99 -1.01 -7.89
N HIS A 168 4.25 -0.43 -8.83
CA HIS A 168 2.91 0.07 -8.62
C HIS A 168 1.93 -0.43 -9.70
N VAL A 169 0.76 -0.89 -9.27
CA VAL A 169 -0.39 -1.29 -10.09
C VAL A 169 -1.68 -0.91 -9.36
N GLY A 170 -2.66 -0.36 -10.08
CA GLY A 170 -3.92 0.11 -9.53
C GLY A 170 -3.92 1.55 -9.03
N ASP A 171 -4.79 1.84 -8.07
CA ASP A 171 -5.12 3.18 -7.53
C ASP A 171 -4.90 3.29 -6.01
N SER A 172 -4.31 2.25 -5.40
CA SER A 172 -3.65 2.38 -4.11
C SER A 172 -2.47 3.35 -4.24
N ARG A 173 -2.22 4.17 -3.20
CA ARG A 173 -1.22 5.26 -3.28
C ARG A 173 -0.10 5.15 -2.27
N ALA A 174 1.08 5.57 -2.71
CA ALA A 174 2.22 5.83 -1.83
C ALA A 174 2.40 7.34 -1.67
N TYR A 175 2.79 7.79 -0.47
CA TYR A 175 3.07 9.18 -0.15
C TYR A 175 4.41 9.30 0.58
N VAL A 176 5.06 10.44 0.41
CA VAL A 176 6.09 10.94 1.33
C VAL A 176 5.53 12.15 2.07
N ILE A 177 5.75 12.17 3.39
CA ILE A 177 5.17 13.17 4.29
C ILE A 177 6.29 13.79 5.11
N ASP A 178 6.31 15.12 5.10
CA ASP A 178 7.15 15.96 5.95
C ASP A 178 6.29 17.04 6.64
N ALA A 179 6.93 17.93 7.40
CA ALA A 179 6.23 18.96 8.17
C ALA A 179 5.47 19.99 7.31
N GLY A 180 5.76 20.06 5.99
CA GLY A 180 5.14 21.01 5.08
C GLY A 180 4.06 20.41 4.20
N GLN A 181 4.22 19.16 3.74
CA GLN A 181 3.31 18.57 2.76
C GLN A 181 3.26 17.04 2.79
N ALA A 182 2.15 16.50 2.26
CA ALA A 182 2.01 15.11 1.85
C ALA A 182 2.05 15.04 0.33
N GLN A 183 3.12 14.47 -0.23
CA GLN A 183 3.33 14.37 -1.67
C GLN A 183 3.04 12.94 -2.13
N CYS A 184 2.10 12.78 -3.07
CA CYS A 184 1.81 11.50 -3.70
C CYS A 184 3.01 11.05 -4.57
N LEU A 185 3.33 9.77 -4.50
CA LEU A 185 4.44 9.10 -5.19
C LEU A 185 3.94 8.12 -6.26
N THR A 186 2.64 7.99 -6.46
CA THR A 186 2.06 7.10 -7.48
C THR A 186 1.06 7.86 -8.33
N VAL A 187 0.81 7.35 -9.53
CA VAL A 187 -0.24 7.84 -10.43
C VAL A 187 -1.31 6.77 -10.50
N ASP A 188 -2.51 7.08 -10.04
CA ASP A 188 -3.60 6.11 -10.05
C ASP A 188 -3.88 5.60 -11.48
N HIS A 189 -4.00 4.29 -11.62
CA HIS A 189 -4.39 3.66 -12.86
C HIS A 189 -5.91 3.70 -13.03
N VAL A 190 -6.44 4.87 -13.37
CA VAL A 190 -7.89 5.13 -13.49
C VAL A 190 -8.22 5.76 -14.85
N PRO A 191 -9.50 5.78 -15.26
CA PRO A 191 -9.89 6.35 -16.56
C PRO A 191 -9.42 7.79 -16.78
N ALA A 192 -9.38 8.63 -15.74
CA ALA A 192 -8.86 9.99 -15.85
C ALA A 192 -7.38 10.02 -16.24
N THR A 193 -6.55 9.10 -15.73
CA THR A 193 -5.14 8.97 -16.12
C THR A 193 -5.02 8.54 -17.58
N HIS A 194 -5.84 7.58 -18.02
CA HIS A 194 -5.90 7.19 -19.43
C HIS A 194 -6.21 8.39 -20.35
N LEU A 195 -7.23 9.17 -20.00
CA LEU A 195 -7.60 10.37 -20.75
C LEU A 195 -6.50 11.43 -20.78
N ALA A 196 -5.76 11.60 -19.67
CA ALA A 196 -4.61 12.49 -19.63
C ALA A 196 -3.47 12.01 -20.56
N MET A 197 -3.19 10.71 -20.58
CA MET A 197 -2.21 10.10 -21.49
C MET A 197 -2.58 10.28 -22.97
N LEU A 198 -3.88 10.26 -23.29
CA LEU A 198 -4.39 10.56 -24.63
C LEU A 198 -4.39 12.08 -24.98
N GLY A 199 -3.97 12.94 -24.05
CA GLY A 199 -3.96 14.40 -24.22
C GLY A 199 -5.35 15.04 -24.16
N LEU A 200 -6.34 14.33 -23.59
CA LEU A 200 -7.74 14.77 -23.51
C LEU A 200 -8.10 15.43 -22.18
N LEU A 201 -7.23 15.30 -21.17
CA LEU A 201 -7.33 16.03 -19.90
C LEU A 201 -6.02 16.76 -19.62
N ASP A 202 -6.13 18.02 -19.19
CA ASP A 202 -5.00 18.76 -18.63
C ASP A 202 -4.73 18.36 -17.17
N GLY A 203 -3.62 18.84 -16.62
CA GLY A 203 -3.21 18.49 -15.26
C GLY A 203 -4.18 18.96 -14.15
N ALA A 204 -4.88 20.09 -14.35
CA ALA A 204 -5.83 20.59 -13.36
C ALA A 204 -7.10 19.74 -13.35
N GLN A 205 -7.60 19.37 -14.53
CA GLN A 205 -8.74 18.47 -14.68
C GLN A 205 -8.42 17.06 -14.16
N TRP A 206 -7.22 16.54 -14.47
CA TRP A 206 -6.75 15.27 -13.95
C TRP A 206 -6.70 15.28 -12.42
N LEU A 207 -6.07 16.30 -11.82
CA LEU A 207 -5.98 16.42 -10.36
C LEU A 207 -7.37 16.47 -9.72
N GLN A 208 -8.30 17.23 -10.28
CA GLN A 208 -9.66 17.30 -9.76
C GLN A 208 -10.37 15.94 -9.84
N GLN A 209 -10.22 15.20 -10.94
CA GLN A 209 -10.88 13.91 -11.11
C GLN A 209 -10.26 12.81 -10.24
N VAL A 210 -8.94 12.77 -10.12
CA VAL A 210 -8.22 11.71 -9.39
C VAL A 210 -8.17 11.99 -7.89
N HIS A 211 -7.90 13.24 -7.50
CA HIS A 211 -7.65 13.62 -6.11
C HIS A 211 -8.78 14.45 -5.48
N GLY A 212 -9.77 14.90 -6.24
CA GLY A 212 -10.86 15.75 -5.75
C GLY A 212 -12.09 15.00 -5.24
N GLN A 213 -12.29 13.74 -5.66
CA GLN A 213 -13.41 12.89 -5.24
C GLN A 213 -13.01 11.41 -5.31
N ALA A 214 -13.72 10.54 -4.60
CA ALA A 214 -13.57 9.10 -4.75
C ALA A 214 -14.12 8.62 -6.10
N ASN A 215 -13.41 7.68 -6.75
CA ASN A 215 -13.90 6.96 -7.92
C ASN A 215 -13.60 5.47 -7.74
N SER A 216 -14.56 4.61 -8.09
CA SER A 216 -14.39 3.15 -7.98
C SER A 216 -13.98 2.47 -9.29
N GLN A 217 -13.64 3.27 -10.31
CA GLN A 217 -13.25 2.75 -11.62
C GLN A 217 -11.74 2.71 -11.73
N ILE A 218 -11.21 1.51 -11.97
CA ILE A 218 -9.80 1.28 -12.23
C ILE A 218 -9.59 0.90 -13.70
N SER A 219 -8.43 1.25 -14.23
CA SER A 219 -8.00 0.93 -15.58
C SER A 219 -6.91 -0.14 -15.62
N GLN A 220 -6.34 -0.53 -14.48
CA GLN A 220 -5.35 -1.59 -14.40
C GLN A 220 -5.34 -2.25 -13.02
N ALA A 221 -5.33 -3.57 -12.99
CA ALA A 221 -5.23 -4.34 -11.75
C ALA A 221 -4.31 -5.54 -11.94
N PHE A 222 -3.54 -5.85 -10.90
CA PHE A 222 -2.70 -7.03 -10.84
C PHE A 222 -3.59 -8.27 -10.88
N VAL A 223 -3.12 -9.36 -11.49
CA VAL A 223 -3.90 -10.56 -11.85
C VAL A 223 -4.92 -10.33 -12.97
N LEU A 224 -5.68 -9.24 -12.96
CA LEU A 224 -6.77 -9.03 -13.93
C LEU A 224 -6.28 -8.56 -15.29
N GLY A 225 -5.36 -7.58 -15.33
CA GLY A 225 -4.82 -7.00 -16.56
C GLY A 225 -5.07 -5.49 -16.66
N SER A 226 -5.04 -4.96 -17.88
CA SER A 226 -5.06 -3.52 -18.13
C SER A 226 -5.98 -3.10 -19.27
N THR A 227 -6.59 -1.94 -19.11
CA THR A 227 -7.24 -1.17 -20.18
C THR A 227 -6.45 0.09 -20.53
N LEU A 228 -5.37 0.38 -19.79
CA LEU A 228 -4.47 1.48 -20.11
C LEU A 228 -3.72 1.20 -21.41
N GLY A 229 -3.42 2.27 -22.14
CA GLY A 229 -2.72 2.17 -23.42
C GLY A 229 -3.62 1.73 -24.59
N ALA A 230 -4.89 1.41 -24.34
CA ALA A 230 -5.86 1.23 -25.42
C ALA A 230 -5.96 2.51 -26.27
N PRO A 231 -5.93 2.43 -27.62
CA PRO A 231 -5.98 3.62 -28.47
C PRO A 231 -7.35 4.32 -28.45
N SER A 232 -8.36 3.68 -27.86
CA SER A 232 -9.72 4.18 -27.73
C SER A 232 -10.00 4.74 -26.33
N LEU A 233 -11.01 5.61 -26.27
CA LEU A 233 -11.58 6.15 -25.02
C LEU A 233 -12.18 5.06 -24.13
N TYR A 234 -12.79 4.06 -24.75
CA TYR A 234 -13.39 2.91 -24.10
C TYR A 234 -12.66 1.67 -24.59
N ALA A 235 -12.03 0.95 -23.68
CA ALA A 235 -11.43 -0.34 -24.01
C ALA A 235 -12.54 -1.38 -24.12
N ASP A 236 -12.59 -2.06 -25.28
CA ASP A 236 -13.57 -3.12 -25.52
C ASP A 236 -13.16 -4.46 -24.85
N ALA A 237 -11.91 -4.56 -24.40
CA ALA A 237 -11.34 -5.71 -23.72
C ALA A 237 -10.26 -5.28 -22.71
N ILE A 238 -10.03 -6.12 -21.71
CA ILE A 238 -8.90 -6.02 -20.78
C ILE A 238 -7.73 -6.81 -21.39
N ASP A 239 -6.59 -6.15 -21.61
CA ASP A 239 -5.35 -6.81 -22.00
C ASP A 239 -4.82 -7.62 -20.82
N ALA A 240 -4.30 -8.82 -21.10
CA ALA A 240 -3.72 -9.68 -20.08
C ALA A 240 -2.45 -9.08 -19.47
N GLU A 241 -1.70 -8.29 -20.24
CA GLU A 241 -0.45 -7.68 -19.80
C GLU A 241 -0.70 -6.39 -19.00
N LEU A 242 0.25 -6.08 -18.11
CA LEU A 242 0.30 -4.78 -17.46
C LEU A 242 0.88 -3.74 -18.42
N TYR A 243 0.28 -2.57 -18.43
CA TYR A 243 0.76 -1.36 -19.10
C TYR A 243 1.49 -0.48 -18.07
N GLU A 244 2.83 -0.49 -18.13
CA GLU A 244 3.67 0.32 -17.26
C GLU A 244 3.61 1.81 -17.64
N LEU A 245 3.35 2.68 -16.67
CA LEU A 245 3.54 4.12 -16.79
C LEU A 245 5.01 4.47 -16.54
N HIS A 246 5.63 5.17 -17.49
CA HIS A 246 7.03 5.59 -17.45
C HIS A 246 7.21 6.94 -18.14
N GLU A 247 8.40 7.56 -18.02
CA GLU A 247 8.71 8.89 -18.59
C GLU A 247 8.41 9.05 -20.09
N GLY A 248 8.37 7.94 -20.83
CA GLY A 248 8.15 7.95 -22.28
C GLY A 248 6.67 7.99 -22.68
N ASN A 249 5.75 7.70 -21.76
CA ASN A 249 4.31 7.66 -22.02
C ASN A 249 3.46 8.48 -21.04
N LEU A 250 4.06 9.00 -19.96
CA LEU A 250 3.40 9.89 -19.02
C LEU A 250 3.26 11.31 -19.60
N PRO A 251 2.13 12.01 -19.33
CA PRO A 251 2.02 13.45 -19.55
C PRO A 251 3.08 14.21 -18.75
N LEU A 252 3.59 15.33 -19.29
CA LEU A 252 4.66 16.13 -18.66
C LEU A 252 4.43 16.49 -17.19
N PHE A 253 3.17 16.72 -16.77
CA PHE A 253 2.84 17.08 -15.40
C PHE A 253 2.89 15.89 -14.41
N LEU A 254 3.06 14.66 -14.90
CA LEU A 254 3.22 13.43 -14.12
C LEU A 254 4.63 12.82 -14.21
N HIS A 255 5.57 13.49 -14.90
CA HIS A 255 6.96 13.04 -14.95
C HIS A 255 7.56 12.92 -13.54
N GLY A 256 8.40 11.90 -13.35
CA GLY A 256 8.99 11.50 -12.08
C GLY A 256 8.15 10.48 -11.30
N LEU A 257 6.95 10.14 -11.77
CA LEU A 257 6.01 9.28 -11.06
C LEU A 257 5.74 7.93 -11.76
N GLY A 258 6.67 7.47 -12.61
CA GLY A 258 6.56 6.15 -13.26
C GLY A 258 6.38 5.00 -12.26
N ASP A 259 5.64 3.96 -12.65
CA ASP A 259 5.21 2.88 -11.77
C ASP A 259 6.36 2.07 -11.17
N ARG A 260 7.49 2.05 -11.88
CA ARG A 260 8.67 1.27 -11.56
C ARG A 260 9.87 2.20 -11.48
N ARG A 261 10.40 2.40 -10.28
CA ARG A 261 11.55 3.29 -10.09
C ARG A 261 12.24 3.08 -8.75
N LEU A 262 13.45 3.63 -8.65
CA LEU A 262 14.18 3.72 -7.41
C LEU A 262 13.61 4.85 -6.55
N LEU A 263 13.48 4.61 -5.24
CA LEU A 263 13.08 5.58 -4.25
C LEU A 263 14.17 5.68 -3.17
N GLU A 264 14.72 6.88 -3.01
CA GLU A 264 15.59 7.20 -1.89
C GLU A 264 14.73 7.45 -0.64
N LEU A 265 14.85 6.56 0.34
CA LEU A 265 14.17 6.71 1.63
C LEU A 265 14.98 7.67 2.52
N GLU A 266 14.55 8.93 2.52
CA GLU A 266 15.17 10.00 3.29
C GLU A 266 14.97 9.81 4.80
N PRO A 267 16.00 10.06 5.63
CA PRO A 267 15.84 10.12 7.08
C PRO A 267 14.77 11.15 7.46
N THR A 268 14.08 10.93 8.59
CA THR A 268 13.06 11.83 9.18
C THR A 268 11.74 12.00 8.41
N ARG A 269 11.65 11.56 7.15
CA ARG A 269 10.37 11.55 6.43
C ARG A 269 9.57 10.30 6.78
N THR A 270 8.25 10.46 6.81
CA THR A 270 7.30 9.35 6.95
C THR A 270 6.80 9.00 5.57
N TYR A 271 6.90 7.74 5.17
CA TYR A 271 6.29 7.22 3.96
C TYR A 271 5.02 6.47 4.35
N LEU A 272 3.98 6.61 3.53
CA LEU A 272 2.67 5.98 3.73
C LEU A 272 2.30 5.25 2.46
N LEU A 273 1.96 3.96 2.57
CA LEU A 273 1.34 3.19 1.50
C LEU A 273 -0.06 2.81 1.96
N ALA A 274 -1.08 2.99 1.12
CA ALA A 274 -2.44 2.65 1.51
C ALA A 274 -3.35 2.23 0.35
N SER A 275 -4.41 1.49 0.69
CA SER A 275 -5.56 1.22 -0.18
C SER A 275 -6.47 2.45 -0.29
N ASP A 276 -7.42 2.42 -1.24
CA ASP A 276 -8.22 3.59 -1.58
C ASP A 276 -9.17 4.02 -0.46
N GLY A 277 -9.58 3.09 0.42
CA GLY A 277 -10.47 3.37 1.54
C GLY A 277 -9.99 4.46 2.48
N LEU A 278 -8.68 4.75 2.51
CA LEU A 278 -8.12 5.88 3.26
C LEU A 278 -8.56 7.25 2.72
N TRP A 279 -8.85 7.34 1.42
CA TRP A 279 -9.34 8.56 0.74
C TRP A 279 -10.66 8.34 0.01
N HIS A 280 -11.41 7.28 0.31
CA HIS A 280 -12.77 7.05 -0.17
C HIS A 280 -13.76 7.99 0.53
N LEU A 281 -13.59 9.29 0.26
CA LEU A 281 -14.28 10.41 0.88
C LEU A 281 -14.78 11.37 -0.22
N PRO A 282 -15.87 12.12 0.02
CA PRO A 282 -16.32 13.17 -0.90
C PRO A 282 -15.30 14.30 -1.11
N HIS A 283 -14.53 14.63 -0.07
CA HIS A 283 -13.52 15.68 -0.06
C HIS A 283 -12.22 15.16 0.57
N PRO A 284 -11.47 14.28 -0.12
CA PRO A 284 -10.31 13.62 0.46
C PRO A 284 -9.16 14.59 0.76
N GLN A 285 -9.03 15.68 0.00
CA GLN A 285 -7.98 16.68 0.24
C GLN A 285 -8.07 17.33 1.63
N GLN A 286 -9.28 17.59 2.14
CA GLN A 286 -9.44 18.16 3.49
C GLN A 286 -8.89 17.23 4.59
N PHE A 287 -8.86 15.93 4.33
CA PHE A 287 -8.27 14.93 5.22
C PHE A 287 -6.76 14.82 5.01
N ILE A 288 -6.30 14.73 3.75
CA ILE A 288 -4.88 14.58 3.40
C ILE A 288 -4.05 15.81 3.79
N GLU A 289 -4.59 17.03 3.66
CA GLU A 289 -3.91 18.28 4.02
C GLU A 289 -3.53 18.36 5.51
N ARG A 290 -4.14 17.53 6.37
CA ARG A 290 -3.83 17.45 7.81
C ARG A 290 -2.67 16.50 8.12
N TRP A 291 -2.26 15.66 7.17
CA TRP A 291 -1.24 14.64 7.38
C TRP A 291 0.14 15.19 7.76
N PRO A 292 0.63 16.34 7.26
CA PRO A 292 1.88 16.93 7.74
C PRO A 292 1.89 17.15 9.25
N GLU A 293 0.83 17.73 9.81
CA GLU A 293 0.71 17.94 11.25
C GLU A 293 0.57 16.62 12.01
N LEU A 294 -0.17 15.66 11.43
CA LEU A 294 -0.48 14.39 12.07
C LEU A 294 0.70 13.40 12.08
N LEU A 295 1.40 13.27 10.94
CA LEU A 295 2.31 12.16 10.64
C LEU A 295 3.78 12.57 10.56
N ALA A 296 4.11 13.87 10.43
CA ALA A 296 5.49 14.36 10.48
C ALA A 296 5.99 14.57 11.92
N GLN A 297 5.81 13.55 12.77
CA GLN A 297 6.10 13.59 14.19
C GLN A 297 7.23 12.61 14.55
N PRO A 298 8.51 13.02 14.44
CA PRO A 298 9.66 12.12 14.56
C PRO A 298 9.84 11.51 15.96
N ARG A 299 9.15 12.03 16.97
CA ARG A 299 9.19 11.53 18.36
C ARG A 299 8.09 10.53 18.68
N CYS A 300 7.06 10.43 17.85
CA CYS A 300 5.97 9.47 18.02
C CYS A 300 6.33 8.16 17.32
N SER A 301 5.91 7.03 17.89
CA SER A 301 6.04 5.73 17.22
C SER A 301 5.07 5.65 16.04
N LEU A 302 5.38 4.83 15.04
CA LEU A 302 4.51 4.71 13.86
C LEU A 302 3.12 4.14 14.20
N GLU A 303 3.02 3.30 15.23
CA GLU A 303 1.75 2.77 15.74
C GLU A 303 0.88 3.87 16.35
N GLU A 304 1.48 4.79 17.12
CA GLU A 304 0.76 5.94 17.65
C GLU A 304 0.26 6.85 16.52
N LEU A 305 1.05 7.00 15.45
CA LEU A 305 0.65 7.75 14.26
C LEU A 305 -0.50 7.07 13.51
N LEU A 306 -0.48 5.74 13.37
CA LEU A 306 -1.59 4.97 12.82
C LEU A 306 -2.86 5.08 13.68
N ASP A 307 -2.74 5.08 15.01
CA ASP A 307 -3.87 5.31 15.92
C ASP A 307 -4.54 6.65 15.65
N ARG A 308 -3.73 7.70 15.55
CA ARG A 308 -4.22 9.05 15.26
C ARG A 308 -4.83 9.15 13.86
N LEU A 309 -4.20 8.55 12.85
CA LEU A 309 -4.69 8.55 11.47
C LEU A 309 -6.06 7.87 11.34
N PHE A 310 -6.24 6.69 11.95
CA PHE A 310 -7.50 5.97 11.88
C PHE A 310 -8.61 6.61 12.71
N ALA A 311 -8.26 7.26 13.83
CA ALA A 311 -9.21 8.09 14.57
C ALA A 311 -9.69 9.27 13.71
N ASP A 312 -8.76 9.99 13.06
CA ASP A 312 -9.07 11.10 12.17
C ASP A 312 -9.88 10.66 10.94
N LEU A 313 -9.55 9.51 10.35
CA LEU A 313 -10.32 8.90 9.26
C LEU A 313 -11.75 8.61 9.68
N THR A 314 -11.95 8.04 10.86
CA THR A 314 -13.30 7.74 11.38
C THR A 314 -14.11 9.04 11.54
N GLU A 315 -13.51 10.10 12.06
CA GLU A 315 -14.14 11.41 12.17
C GLU A 315 -14.46 12.01 10.78
N ALA A 316 -13.52 11.90 9.84
CA ALA A 316 -13.70 12.38 8.46
C ALA A 316 -14.84 11.66 7.73
N ILE A 317 -14.93 10.33 7.84
CA ILE A 317 -16.01 9.52 7.26
C ILE A 317 -17.37 10.01 7.79
N LEU A 318 -17.48 10.20 9.11
CA LEU A 318 -18.72 10.63 9.74
C LEU A 318 -19.10 12.07 9.39
N HIS A 319 -18.13 12.98 9.40
CA HIS A 319 -18.33 14.40 9.10
C HIS A 319 -18.68 14.64 7.62
N GLN A 320 -18.05 13.89 6.71
CA GLN A 320 -18.32 13.99 5.27
C GLN A 320 -19.47 13.09 4.81
N HIS A 321 -20.12 12.35 5.72
CA HIS A 321 -21.22 11.43 5.42
C HIS A 321 -20.86 10.33 4.40
N SER A 322 -19.63 9.79 4.47
CA SER A 322 -19.08 8.79 3.54
C SER A 322 -19.38 7.34 3.99
N LEU A 323 -20.62 7.04 4.37
CA LEU A 323 -21.04 5.68 4.71
C LEU A 323 -21.81 5.03 3.55
N PRO A 324 -21.67 3.71 3.30
CA PRO A 324 -20.75 2.78 3.97
C PRO A 324 -19.28 3.06 3.64
N ASP A 325 -18.38 2.85 4.61
CA ASP A 325 -16.92 2.97 4.41
C ASP A 325 -16.30 1.71 3.81
N ASP A 326 -15.12 1.86 3.20
CA ASP A 326 -14.41 0.76 2.54
C ASP A 326 -13.42 0.02 3.45
N ASN A 327 -12.85 -1.08 2.96
CA ASN A 327 -11.64 -1.67 3.53
C ASN A 327 -10.53 -0.62 3.55
N THR A 328 -9.70 -0.61 4.59
CA THR A 328 -8.61 0.36 4.68
C THR A 328 -7.37 -0.28 5.26
N THR A 329 -6.31 -0.26 4.48
CA THR A 329 -4.99 -0.78 4.84
C THR A 329 -3.95 0.30 4.66
N VAL A 330 -3.14 0.50 5.68
CA VAL A 330 -2.09 1.52 5.72
C VAL A 330 -0.82 0.91 6.27
N ILE A 331 0.30 1.10 5.57
CA ILE A 331 1.65 0.86 6.06
C ILE A 331 2.34 2.21 6.20
N LEU A 332 2.86 2.49 7.40
CA LEU A 332 3.80 3.59 7.64
C LEU A 332 5.22 3.05 7.67
N LEU A 333 6.14 3.78 7.04
CA LEU A 333 7.56 3.49 7.01
C LEU A 333 8.34 4.74 7.41
N ARG A 334 9.38 4.57 8.21
CA ARG A 334 10.29 5.67 8.55
C ARG A 334 11.70 5.16 8.74
N ARG A 335 12.66 5.84 8.13
CA ARG A 335 14.08 5.58 8.38
C ARG A 335 14.49 6.31 9.67
N PRO A 336 14.96 5.60 10.71
CA PRO A 336 15.45 6.24 11.91
C PRO A 336 16.62 7.16 11.58
N THR A 337 16.66 8.32 12.22
CA THR A 337 17.90 9.09 12.30
C THR A 337 18.92 8.24 13.05
N GLN A 338 20.05 7.91 12.41
CA GLN A 338 21.23 7.50 13.16
C GLN A 338 21.53 8.63 14.13
N VAL A 339 21.30 8.40 15.43
CA VAL A 339 21.83 9.27 16.46
C VAL A 339 23.34 9.14 16.32
N ALA A 340 24.00 10.17 15.79
CA ALA A 340 25.44 10.26 15.85
C ALA A 340 25.81 10.13 17.33
N GLY A 341 26.38 8.99 17.71
CA GLY A 341 26.96 8.81 19.03
C GLY A 341 27.97 9.92 19.22
N TYR A 342 27.72 10.82 20.16
CA TYR A 342 28.73 11.76 20.60
C TYR A 342 29.91 10.92 21.15
N PRO A 343 31.15 11.14 20.68
CA PRO A 343 32.32 10.42 21.17
C PRO A 343 32.60 10.69 22.65
#